data_AF-G2Q844-F1
#
_entry.id   AF-G2Q844-F1
#
_cell.length_a   1.000
_cell.length_b   1.000
_cell.length_c   1.000
_cell.angle_alpha   90.00
_cell.angle_beta   90.00
_cell.angle_gamma   90.00
#
_symmetry.space_group_name_H-M   'P 1'
#
loop_
_entity.id
_entity.type
_entity.pdbx_description
1 polymer ?
#
loop_
_entity_poly.entity_id
_entity_poly.type
_entity_poly.pdbx_seq_one_letter_code
_entity_poly.pdbx_strand_id
1 'polypeptide(L)'
;MAPVCTIPGTPDLYGMGIRVSFYLLWFFVLIGERCHEQHAQVLRAAELVLAYAVFLGLAVAVSAGSLFAAEVYITLLLISTTVYLLVPRHTTDLMAWIRPDLGIGTQRGGFGVVRAARFLSVLIVIGLNLWFWGAGVKSTSIDRNLRDQGGCCPCQPPAQVGFAFGPIEMQSGGFRAMNVLLMLALLAGGVIVGAMKTGLIKNRSRSRIRVLKEVETFGGLTVACVLVAATELTIKWNKISGAVNQVSTAAQFIPPGIVVALILTFLSDLKNGSAESGNSDSGGSGTGSGTGSGSSGVGSSLPVGSSGPSSSSSGWTKPAMGALVALPIYAAPAPSSSAYISRPPPDFDKDHPPPDFDREHPPPDFDMEHPAPDFGPFTPHPAFTAAIRISIRFPATTGTVFSRDNHSATDKPYHHQRVSAKKTAAKGATANVKPPCLQFGLVAPIISERYSASTVATTLHQSATMRLAQAHADLSRRLTQTLVKSDAAFLESTEAHVRKLTQPLDAVRIRSQQRGRDGALRSEESTVGELVARAEEQLREFEKCMAELWAEWAVADEEIEEAEEEAVDLGEKALALMKGIEKDFRKETLPDLHTFFQSIDEP
;
A
#
# COMPACT_ATOMS: atom_id res chain seq x y z
N MET A 1 27.42 27.70 -29.76
CA MET A 1 26.92 26.67 -28.82
C MET A 1 26.15 25.64 -29.62
N ALA A 2 26.53 24.37 -29.59
CA ALA A 2 25.80 23.32 -30.30
C ALA A 2 24.40 23.15 -29.68
N PRO A 3 23.34 22.93 -30.48
CA PRO A 3 22.00 22.71 -29.96
C PRO A 3 21.97 21.45 -29.07
N VAL A 4 21.33 21.55 -27.90
CA VAL A 4 21.15 20.43 -26.97
C VAL A 4 20.08 19.51 -27.53
N CYS A 5 20.43 18.24 -27.76
CA CYS A 5 19.47 17.25 -28.25
C CYS A 5 18.42 16.92 -27.18
N THR A 6 17.16 16.89 -27.60
CA THR A 6 16.04 16.46 -26.76
C THR A 6 15.92 14.94 -26.77
N ILE A 7 15.81 14.34 -25.59
CA ILE A 7 15.66 12.89 -25.44
C ILE A 7 14.20 12.52 -25.79
N PRO A 8 13.95 11.64 -26.78
CA PRO A 8 12.62 11.11 -27.03
C PRO A 8 12.29 10.12 -25.92
N GLY A 9 11.28 10.44 -25.10
CA GLY A 9 10.87 9.53 -24.02
C GLY A 9 9.97 8.40 -24.49
N THR A 10 9.95 7.30 -23.74
CA THR A 10 9.12 6.11 -23.95
C THR A 10 7.83 6.17 -23.11
N PRO A 11 6.72 6.70 -23.64
CA PRO A 11 5.49 6.93 -22.87
C PRO A 11 4.83 5.65 -22.36
N ASP A 12 5.13 4.49 -22.95
CA ASP A 12 4.55 3.21 -22.54
C ASP A 12 5.20 2.61 -21.27
N LEU A 13 6.34 3.14 -20.81
CA LEU A 13 7.00 2.70 -19.57
C LEU A 13 6.70 3.60 -18.38
N TYR A 14 6.74 4.91 -18.59
CA TYR A 14 6.58 5.91 -17.53
C TYR A 14 5.79 7.15 -18.01
N GLY A 15 4.92 6.98 -18.99
CA GLY A 15 4.00 8.05 -19.43
C GLY A 15 3.12 8.55 -18.29
N MET A 16 2.50 9.71 -18.51
CA MET A 16 1.73 10.44 -17.51
C MET A 16 0.69 9.55 -16.81
N GLY A 17 -0.06 8.75 -17.57
CA GLY A 17 -1.09 7.87 -16.99
C GLY A 17 -0.51 6.78 -16.07
N ILE A 18 0.64 6.21 -16.42
CA ILE A 18 1.34 5.20 -15.60
C ILE A 18 1.85 5.86 -14.31
N ARG A 19 2.52 7.01 -14.42
CA ARG A 19 3.04 7.77 -13.27
C ARG A 19 1.94 8.13 -12.27
N VAL A 20 0.87 8.77 -12.75
CA VAL A 20 -0.28 9.17 -11.91
C VAL A 20 -0.90 7.96 -11.21
N SER A 21 -0.97 6.81 -11.88
CA SER A 21 -1.49 5.58 -11.28
C SER A 21 -0.64 5.10 -10.11
N PHE A 22 0.68 5.11 -10.26
CA PHE A 22 1.59 4.81 -9.17
C PHE A 22 1.43 5.81 -8.02
N TYR A 23 1.37 7.10 -8.32
CA TYR A 23 1.23 8.14 -7.30
C TYR A 23 -0.05 7.94 -6.48
N LEU A 24 -1.18 7.78 -7.15
CA LEU A 24 -2.46 7.49 -6.50
C LEU A 24 -2.39 6.19 -5.68
N LEU A 25 -1.84 5.11 -6.23
CA LEU A 25 -1.67 3.86 -5.49
C LEU A 25 -0.85 4.04 -4.22
N TRP A 26 0.26 4.78 -4.27
CA TRP A 26 1.12 5.00 -3.10
C TRP A 26 0.37 5.72 -1.98
N PHE A 27 -0.31 6.83 -2.29
CA PHE A 27 -1.07 7.59 -1.30
C PHE A 27 -2.24 6.78 -0.75
N PHE A 28 -2.99 6.07 -1.60
CA PHE A 28 -4.14 5.27 -1.16
C PHE A 28 -3.74 4.00 -0.42
N VAL A 29 -2.59 3.39 -0.68
CA VAL A 29 -2.06 2.31 0.16
C VAL A 29 -1.75 2.84 1.56
N LEU A 30 -1.11 4.01 1.67
CA LEU A 30 -0.81 4.64 2.97
C LEU A 30 -2.08 5.02 3.75
N ILE A 31 -3.09 5.59 3.07
CA ILE A 31 -4.39 5.93 3.67
C ILE A 31 -5.17 4.65 4.03
N GLY A 32 -5.22 3.66 3.13
CA GLY A 32 -5.92 2.40 3.34
C GLY A 32 -5.41 1.63 4.56
N GLU A 33 -4.09 1.68 4.82
CA GLU A 33 -3.49 1.09 6.02
C GLU A 33 -3.94 1.74 7.32
N ARG A 34 -4.36 3.01 7.29
CA ARG A 34 -4.95 3.72 8.44
C ARG A 34 -6.41 3.34 8.63
N CYS A 35 -7.20 3.33 7.56
CA CYS A 35 -8.65 3.13 7.63
C CYS A 35 -9.05 1.66 7.82
N HIS A 36 -8.57 0.77 6.95
CA HIS A 36 -8.97 -0.64 6.95
C HIS A 36 -7.89 -1.55 6.35
N GLU A 37 -7.30 -2.41 7.18
CA GLU A 37 -6.20 -3.31 6.77
C GLU A 37 -6.59 -4.29 5.65
N GLN A 38 -7.87 -4.67 5.53
CA GLN A 38 -8.34 -5.60 4.49
C GLN A 38 -8.30 -4.97 3.09
N HIS A 39 -8.82 -3.74 2.92
CA HIS A 39 -8.82 -3.07 1.61
C HIS A 39 -7.42 -2.67 1.16
N ALA A 40 -6.53 -2.33 2.10
CA ALA A 40 -5.13 -2.06 1.81
C ALA A 40 -4.42 -3.25 1.13
N GLN A 41 -4.85 -4.50 1.36
CA GLN A 41 -4.27 -5.66 0.69
C GLN A 41 -4.59 -5.70 -0.80
N VAL A 42 -5.79 -5.29 -1.21
CA VAL A 42 -6.19 -5.22 -2.63
C VAL A 42 -5.38 -4.15 -3.35
N LEU A 43 -5.24 -2.96 -2.76
CA LEU A 43 -4.43 -1.87 -3.32
C LEU A 43 -2.95 -2.26 -3.43
N ARG A 44 -2.38 -2.92 -2.41
CA ARG A 44 -1.00 -3.45 -2.45
C ARG A 44 -0.81 -4.54 -3.51
N ALA A 45 -1.82 -5.38 -3.75
CA ALA A 45 -1.77 -6.37 -4.81
C ALA A 45 -1.80 -5.71 -6.19
N ALA A 46 -2.64 -4.68 -6.38
CA ALA A 46 -2.69 -3.89 -7.60
C ALA A 46 -1.36 -3.16 -7.87
N GLU A 47 -0.76 -2.56 -6.84
CA GLU A 47 0.58 -1.95 -6.91
C GLU A 47 1.64 -2.98 -7.35
N LEU A 48 1.64 -4.17 -6.76
CA LEU A 48 2.57 -5.23 -7.12
C LEU A 48 2.43 -5.69 -8.57
N VAL A 49 1.18 -5.85 -9.05
CA VAL A 49 0.88 -6.23 -10.43
C VAL A 49 1.36 -5.14 -11.39
N LEU A 50 1.08 -3.87 -11.09
CA LEU A 50 1.50 -2.74 -11.92
C LEU A 50 3.04 -2.62 -11.94
N ALA A 51 3.70 -2.76 -10.79
CA ALA A 51 5.15 -2.77 -10.69
C ALA A 51 5.77 -3.91 -11.50
N TYR A 52 5.16 -5.10 -11.47
CA TYR A 52 5.63 -6.24 -12.26
C TYR A 52 5.43 -6.02 -13.76
N ALA A 53 4.31 -5.44 -14.19
CA ALA A 53 4.06 -5.11 -15.59
C ALA A 53 5.10 -4.11 -16.13
N VAL A 54 5.37 -3.04 -15.38
CA VAL A 54 6.39 -2.06 -15.74
C VAL A 54 7.80 -2.66 -15.70
N PHE A 55 8.08 -3.55 -14.75
CA PHE A 55 9.33 -4.30 -14.73
C PHE A 55 9.53 -5.16 -15.99
N LEU A 56 8.51 -5.88 -16.44
CA LEU A 56 8.58 -6.66 -17.68
C LEU A 56 8.83 -5.76 -18.89
N GLY A 57 8.12 -4.63 -18.98
CA GLY A 57 8.35 -3.63 -20.01
C GLY A 57 9.79 -3.12 -20.01
N LEU A 58 10.31 -2.79 -18.82
CA LEU A 58 11.69 -2.34 -18.65
C LEU A 58 12.69 -3.40 -19.10
N ALA A 59 12.50 -4.66 -18.71
CA ALA A 59 13.39 -5.76 -19.09
C ALA A 59 13.45 -5.94 -20.61
N VAL A 60 12.30 -5.90 -21.29
CA VAL A 60 12.21 -5.97 -22.76
C VAL A 60 12.91 -4.78 -23.39
N ALA A 61 12.63 -3.55 -22.95
CA ALA A 61 13.18 -2.34 -23.54
C ALA A 61 14.70 -2.18 -23.31
N VAL A 62 15.20 -2.60 -22.15
CA VAL A 62 16.65 -2.71 -21.85
C VAL A 62 17.31 -3.75 -22.76
N SER A 63 16.66 -4.90 -22.97
CA SER A 63 17.21 -5.95 -23.85
C SER A 63 17.30 -5.50 -25.31
N ALA A 64 16.40 -4.61 -25.75
CA ALA A 64 16.44 -3.99 -27.05
C ALA A 64 17.48 -2.87 -27.19
N GLY A 65 18.11 -2.44 -26.08
CA GLY A 65 19.06 -1.31 -26.08
C GLY A 65 18.40 0.03 -26.42
N SER A 66 17.09 0.14 -26.19
CA SER A 66 16.27 1.26 -26.68
C SER A 66 16.15 2.44 -25.71
N LEU A 67 16.58 2.26 -24.46
CA LEU A 67 16.33 3.20 -23.36
C LEU A 67 17.57 3.96 -22.95
N PHE A 68 17.38 5.23 -22.60
CA PHE A 68 18.40 6.05 -21.94
C PHE A 68 18.49 5.73 -20.45
N ALA A 69 19.64 6.00 -19.81
CA ALA A 69 19.82 5.67 -18.39
C ALA A 69 18.87 6.48 -17.48
N ALA A 70 18.54 7.71 -17.86
CA ALA A 70 17.50 8.51 -17.19
C ALA A 70 16.13 7.81 -17.20
N GLU A 71 15.72 7.20 -18.32
CA GLU A 71 14.45 6.48 -18.42
C GLU A 71 14.44 5.21 -17.58
N VAL A 72 15.55 4.45 -17.61
CA VAL A 72 15.73 3.27 -16.77
C VAL A 72 15.62 3.68 -15.29
N TYR A 73 16.26 4.78 -14.90
CA TYR A 73 16.20 5.29 -13.53
C TYR A 73 14.80 5.74 -13.11
N ILE A 74 14.09 6.49 -13.95
CA ILE A 74 12.69 6.87 -13.72
C ILE A 74 11.82 5.63 -13.50
N THR A 75 11.97 4.63 -14.38
CA THR A 75 11.22 3.38 -14.29
C THR A 75 11.57 2.59 -13.03
N LEU A 76 12.86 2.57 -12.65
CA LEU A 76 13.32 1.99 -11.40
C LEU A 76 12.73 2.71 -10.19
N LEU A 77 12.63 4.04 -10.17
CA LEU A 77 12.00 4.78 -9.09
C LEU A 77 10.53 4.34 -8.90
N LEU A 78 9.77 4.21 -10.01
CA LEU A 78 8.37 3.79 -9.97
C LEU A 78 8.19 2.38 -9.37
N ILE A 79 8.99 1.40 -9.81
CA ILE A 79 8.87 0.03 -9.30
C ILE A 79 9.50 -0.16 -7.91
N SER A 80 10.46 0.68 -7.54
CA SER A 80 11.17 0.64 -6.24
C SER A 80 10.36 1.19 -5.09
N THR A 81 9.20 1.77 -5.33
CA THR A 81 8.38 2.35 -4.27
C THR A 81 7.94 1.31 -3.25
N THR A 82 7.62 0.09 -3.68
CA THR A 82 7.35 -1.02 -2.75
C THR A 82 8.52 -1.26 -1.79
N VAL A 83 9.76 -1.06 -2.22
CA VAL A 83 10.96 -1.22 -1.39
C VAL A 83 11.16 -0.01 -0.48
N TYR A 84 10.98 1.21 -1.00
CA TYR A 84 11.19 2.45 -0.25
C TYR A 84 10.11 2.69 0.81
N LEU A 85 8.84 2.41 0.52
CA LEU A 85 7.75 2.48 1.51
C LEU A 85 7.87 1.41 2.59
N LEU A 86 8.66 0.36 2.35
CA LEU A 86 9.01 -0.62 3.37
C LEU A 86 10.02 -0.08 4.39
N VAL A 87 10.74 1.01 4.10
CA VAL A 87 11.79 1.56 4.97
C VAL A 87 11.25 2.07 6.30
N PRO A 88 10.22 2.94 6.36
CA PRO A 88 9.63 3.36 7.64
C PRO A 88 9.17 2.16 8.46
N ARG A 89 8.58 1.14 7.81
CA ARG A 89 8.11 -0.07 8.49
C ARG A 89 9.26 -0.96 9.00
N HIS A 90 10.32 -1.10 8.23
CA HIS A 90 11.47 -1.90 8.64
C HIS A 90 12.30 -1.21 9.71
N THR A 91 12.41 0.11 9.66
CA THR A 91 13.08 0.89 10.71
C THR A 91 12.30 0.83 12.02
N THR A 92 10.96 0.88 11.99
CA THR A 92 10.15 0.68 13.19
C THR A 92 10.22 -0.75 13.73
N ASP A 93 10.16 -1.77 12.86
CA ASP A 93 10.37 -3.19 13.22
C ASP A 93 11.77 -3.42 13.83
N LEU A 94 12.81 -2.78 13.29
CA LEU A 94 14.20 -2.87 13.78
C LEU A 94 14.37 -2.13 15.11
N MET A 95 13.81 -0.92 15.23
CA MET A 95 13.84 -0.15 16.48
C MET A 95 13.12 -0.88 17.61
N ALA A 96 11.98 -1.49 17.31
CA ALA A 96 11.25 -2.37 18.22
C ALA A 96 12.09 -3.54 18.71
N TRP A 97 12.97 -4.06 17.85
CA TRP A 97 13.86 -5.17 18.19
C TRP A 97 15.06 -4.73 19.02
N ILE A 98 15.72 -3.62 18.66
CA ILE A 98 16.86 -3.07 19.41
C ILE A 98 16.43 -2.66 20.82
N ARG A 99 15.21 -2.11 20.96
CA ARG A 99 14.64 -1.68 22.25
C ARG A 99 13.41 -2.53 22.58
N PRO A 100 13.59 -3.77 23.08
CA PRO A 100 12.48 -4.65 23.45
C PRO A 100 11.58 -4.04 24.55
N ASP A 101 12.12 -3.09 25.31
CA ASP A 101 11.46 -2.29 26.33
C ASP A 101 10.27 -1.47 25.78
N LEU A 102 10.25 -1.21 24.47
CA LEU A 102 9.18 -0.47 23.80
C LEU A 102 7.88 -1.27 23.65
N GLY A 103 7.84 -2.55 24.01
CA GLY A 103 6.58 -3.29 24.08
C GLY A 103 5.99 -3.69 22.71
N ILE A 104 6.75 -3.64 21.63
CA ILE A 104 6.21 -3.83 20.28
C ILE A 104 6.20 -5.32 19.93
N GLY A 105 5.04 -5.96 20.06
CA GLY A 105 4.84 -7.36 19.69
C GLY A 105 4.62 -7.50 18.19
N THR A 106 5.48 -8.26 17.50
CA THR A 106 5.24 -8.68 16.12
C THR A 106 4.20 -9.80 16.11
N GLN A 107 3.04 -9.55 15.49
CA GLN A 107 2.02 -10.58 15.37
C GLN A 107 2.54 -11.69 14.43
N ARG A 108 2.66 -12.91 14.97
CA ARG A 108 3.18 -14.09 14.27
C ARG A 108 2.13 -14.62 13.30
N GLY A 109 1.90 -13.91 12.20
CA GLY A 109 1.13 -14.41 11.06
C GLY A 109 1.97 -15.42 10.28
N GLY A 110 1.39 -16.57 9.92
CA GLY A 110 2.06 -17.59 9.11
C GLY A 110 2.67 -17.04 7.81
N PHE A 111 3.68 -17.72 7.28
CA PHE A 111 4.33 -17.35 6.02
C PHE A 111 3.43 -17.73 4.85
N GLY A 112 2.48 -16.86 4.49
CA GLY A 112 1.58 -17.08 3.36
C GLY A 112 2.26 -16.83 2.00
N VAL A 113 1.72 -17.44 0.95
CA VAL A 113 2.21 -17.31 -0.45
C VAL A 113 2.34 -15.85 -0.89
N VAL A 114 1.35 -15.01 -0.56
CA VAL A 114 1.35 -13.56 -0.88
C VAL A 114 2.54 -12.84 -0.23
N ARG A 115 2.91 -13.23 1.00
CA ARG A 115 4.06 -12.65 1.70
C ARG A 115 5.39 -13.08 1.06
N ALA A 116 5.47 -14.35 0.64
CA ALA A 116 6.63 -14.86 -0.09
C ALA A 116 6.79 -14.16 -1.46
N ALA A 117 5.70 -13.99 -2.20
CA ALA A 117 5.69 -13.27 -3.48
C ALA A 117 6.15 -11.82 -3.33
N ARG A 118 5.68 -11.11 -2.28
CA ARG A 118 6.12 -9.74 -1.98
C ARG A 118 7.59 -9.67 -1.59
N PHE A 119 8.09 -10.64 -0.84
CA PHE A 119 9.52 -10.68 -0.50
C PHE A 119 10.37 -10.92 -1.75
N LEU A 120 9.94 -11.84 -2.62
CA LEU A 120 10.60 -12.12 -3.89
C LEU A 120 10.62 -10.90 -4.81
N SER A 121 9.50 -10.16 -4.90
CA SER A 121 9.44 -8.95 -5.71
C SER A 121 10.40 -7.87 -5.21
N VAL A 122 10.51 -7.68 -3.89
CA VAL A 122 11.49 -6.77 -3.29
C VAL A 122 12.93 -7.18 -3.65
N LEU A 123 13.26 -8.48 -3.58
CA LEU A 123 14.59 -8.97 -3.97
C LEU A 123 14.88 -8.72 -5.46
N ILE A 124 13.92 -8.95 -6.34
CA ILE A 124 14.05 -8.69 -7.78
C ILE A 124 14.34 -7.20 -8.03
N VAL A 125 13.56 -6.32 -7.41
CA VAL A 125 13.70 -4.86 -7.57
C VAL A 125 15.03 -4.36 -7.00
N ILE A 126 15.45 -4.85 -5.84
CA ILE A 126 16.79 -4.53 -5.29
C ILE A 126 17.89 -5.03 -6.21
N GLY A 127 17.78 -6.25 -6.74
CA GLY A 127 18.75 -6.82 -7.68
C GLY A 127 18.89 -5.97 -8.95
N LEU A 128 17.79 -5.47 -9.50
CA LEU A 128 17.79 -4.55 -10.64
C LEU A 128 18.44 -3.22 -10.32
N ASN A 129 18.15 -2.63 -9.16
CA ASN A 129 18.79 -1.39 -8.75
C ASN A 129 20.30 -1.58 -8.59
N LEU A 130 20.74 -2.67 -7.95
CA LEU A 130 22.16 -2.99 -7.81
C LEU A 130 22.84 -3.19 -9.16
N TRP A 131 22.19 -3.90 -10.09
CA TRP A 131 22.69 -4.06 -11.45
C TRP A 131 22.80 -2.71 -12.16
N PHE A 132 21.76 -1.88 -12.11
CA PHE A 132 21.72 -0.59 -12.77
C PHE A 132 22.84 0.33 -12.27
N TRP A 133 22.95 0.53 -10.95
CA TRP A 133 23.97 1.42 -10.39
C TRP A 133 25.39 0.86 -10.50
N GLY A 134 25.54 -0.46 -10.36
CA GLY A 134 26.82 -1.14 -10.42
C GLY A 134 27.41 -1.19 -11.83
N ALA A 135 26.61 -1.61 -12.81
CA ALA A 135 27.06 -1.85 -14.19
C ALA A 135 26.22 -1.13 -15.24
N GLY A 136 24.90 -1.06 -15.08
CA GLY A 136 23.97 -0.53 -16.07
C GLY A 136 24.26 0.92 -16.49
N VAL A 137 24.51 1.83 -15.54
CA VAL A 137 24.82 3.25 -15.83
C VAL A 137 26.03 3.42 -16.76
N LYS A 138 26.98 2.47 -16.75
CA LYS A 138 28.17 2.48 -17.62
C LYS A 138 28.00 1.65 -18.89
N SER A 139 26.89 0.92 -19.01
CA SER A 139 26.69 -0.02 -20.11
C SER A 139 26.49 0.76 -21.40
N THR A 140 27.33 0.50 -22.39
CA THR A 140 27.19 1.04 -23.75
C THR A 140 25.87 0.62 -24.41
N SER A 141 25.21 -0.42 -23.92
CA SER A 141 23.90 -0.85 -24.40
C SER A 141 22.77 0.14 -24.10
N ILE A 142 22.88 0.93 -23.03
CA ILE A 142 21.89 1.93 -22.61
C ILE A 142 22.11 3.29 -23.32
N ASP A 143 23.20 3.40 -24.07
CA ASP A 143 23.54 4.63 -24.83
C ASP A 143 23.70 4.38 -26.33
N ARG A 144 23.30 3.18 -26.79
CA ARG A 144 23.58 2.72 -28.15
C ARG A 144 22.82 3.52 -29.21
N ASN A 145 21.58 3.91 -28.91
CA ASN A 145 20.74 4.72 -29.79
C ASN A 145 21.30 6.13 -30.08
N LEU A 146 22.13 6.68 -29.18
CA LEU A 146 22.81 7.95 -29.41
C LEU A 146 23.97 7.83 -30.40
N ARG A 147 24.55 6.63 -30.55
CA ARG A 147 25.68 6.40 -31.46
C ARG A 147 25.26 6.03 -32.88
N ASP A 148 24.13 5.35 -33.03
CA ASP A 148 23.72 4.82 -34.33
C ASP A 148 22.90 5.81 -35.19
N GLN A 149 22.52 6.99 -34.67
CA GLN A 149 21.98 8.10 -35.49
C GLN A 149 23.08 8.85 -36.28
N GLY A 150 24.01 8.09 -36.85
CA GLY A 150 25.11 8.61 -37.64
C GLY A 150 24.61 9.48 -38.79
N GLY A 151 25.02 10.76 -38.79
CA GLY A 151 25.32 11.41 -40.05
C GLY A 151 25.04 12.90 -40.19
N CYS A 152 24.12 13.54 -39.47
CA CYS A 152 23.71 14.90 -39.87
C CYS A 152 23.84 16.03 -38.83
N CYS A 153 23.92 15.77 -37.52
CA CYS A 153 24.10 16.85 -36.55
C CYS A 153 24.94 16.38 -35.34
N PRO A 154 26.08 17.04 -35.03
CA PRO A 154 26.84 16.79 -33.82
C PRO A 154 26.14 17.46 -32.62
N CYS A 155 25.00 16.94 -32.21
CA CYS A 155 24.42 17.36 -30.93
C CYS A 155 25.09 16.57 -29.81
N GLN A 156 25.56 17.30 -28.79
CA GLN A 156 26.12 16.68 -27.60
C GLN A 156 24.95 16.18 -26.75
N PRO A 157 24.90 14.88 -26.37
CA PRO A 157 23.86 14.39 -25.49
C PRO A 157 23.90 15.17 -24.18
N PRO A 158 22.74 15.60 -23.63
CA PRO A 158 22.72 16.24 -22.33
C PRO A 158 23.27 15.28 -21.28
N ALA A 159 24.03 15.82 -20.33
CA ALA A 159 24.47 15.05 -19.16
C ALA A 159 23.23 14.49 -18.46
N GLN A 160 23.17 13.16 -18.32
CA GLN A 160 22.03 12.51 -17.69
C GLN A 160 22.10 12.74 -16.19
N VAL A 161 21.08 13.37 -15.63
CA VAL A 161 21.03 13.79 -14.23
C VAL A 161 19.97 13.01 -13.47
N GLY A 162 20.30 12.57 -12.26
CA GLY A 162 19.40 11.92 -11.32
C GLY A 162 19.03 12.84 -10.17
N PHE A 163 18.11 12.37 -9.32
CA PHE A 163 17.66 13.11 -8.15
C PHE A 163 18.43 12.74 -6.89
N ALA A 164 18.97 13.76 -6.24
CA ALA A 164 19.55 13.70 -4.90
C ALA A 164 19.30 15.01 -4.15
N PHE A 165 18.03 15.43 -4.07
CA PHE A 165 17.64 16.78 -3.59
C PHE A 165 18.23 17.93 -4.42
N GLY A 166 18.65 17.61 -5.64
CA GLY A 166 19.25 18.48 -6.64
C GLY A 166 19.64 17.63 -7.85
N PRO A 167 19.92 18.27 -9.00
CA PRO A 167 20.38 17.56 -10.19
C PRO A 167 21.82 17.10 -9.97
N ILE A 168 22.04 15.79 -9.93
CA ILE A 168 23.37 15.20 -9.85
C ILE A 168 23.61 14.34 -11.07
N GLU A 169 24.77 14.48 -11.70
CA GLU A 169 25.15 13.64 -12.84
C GLU A 169 25.14 12.16 -12.44
N MET A 170 24.39 11.34 -13.19
CA MET A 170 24.20 9.92 -12.87
C MET A 170 25.50 9.12 -12.98
N GLN A 171 26.44 9.60 -13.79
CA GLN A 171 27.76 8.99 -13.96
C GLN A 171 28.72 9.29 -12.80
N SER A 172 28.38 10.26 -11.93
CA SER A 172 29.23 10.62 -10.80
C SER A 172 29.47 9.42 -9.87
N GLY A 173 30.74 9.15 -9.56
CA GLY A 173 31.13 7.98 -8.76
C GLY A 173 30.49 7.97 -7.37
N GLY A 174 30.37 9.15 -6.73
CA GLY A 174 29.76 9.30 -5.41
C GLY A 174 28.28 8.97 -5.40
N PHE A 175 27.51 9.47 -6.36
CA PHE A 175 26.06 9.21 -6.44
C PHE A 175 25.78 7.73 -6.70
N ARG A 176 26.56 7.08 -7.57
CA ARG A 176 26.46 5.64 -7.83
C ARG A 176 26.78 4.82 -6.59
N ALA A 177 27.89 5.14 -5.91
CA ALA A 177 28.28 4.45 -4.68
C ALA A 177 27.21 4.58 -3.58
N MET A 178 26.66 5.78 -3.40
CA MET A 178 25.58 6.03 -2.44
C MET A 178 24.35 5.17 -2.71
N ASN A 179 23.88 5.11 -3.98
CA ASN A 179 22.73 4.30 -4.34
C ASN A 179 22.99 2.80 -4.17
N VAL A 180 24.19 2.30 -4.52
CA VAL A 180 24.58 0.90 -4.26
C VAL A 180 24.56 0.60 -2.76
N LEU A 181 25.15 1.47 -1.94
CA LEU A 181 25.17 1.31 -0.48
C LEU A 181 23.76 1.34 0.11
N LEU A 182 22.89 2.23 -0.36
CA LEU A 182 21.49 2.29 0.03
C LEU A 182 20.78 0.95 -0.26
N MET A 183 20.94 0.42 -1.48
CA MET A 183 20.33 -0.86 -1.87
C MET A 183 20.87 -2.06 -1.09
N LEU A 184 22.18 -2.08 -0.79
CA LEU A 184 22.77 -3.12 0.07
C LEU A 184 22.24 -3.02 1.51
N ALA A 185 22.07 -1.82 2.05
CA ALA A 185 21.48 -1.61 3.37
C ALA A 185 20.02 -2.08 3.42
N LEU A 186 19.24 -1.79 2.37
CA LEU A 186 17.86 -2.27 2.24
C LEU A 186 17.79 -3.79 2.13
N LEU A 187 18.70 -4.41 1.36
CA LEU A 187 18.80 -5.87 1.26
C LEU A 187 19.11 -6.50 2.62
N ALA A 188 20.15 -6.00 3.30
CA ALA A 188 20.55 -6.50 4.60
C ALA A 188 19.43 -6.34 5.64
N GLY A 189 18.80 -5.17 5.70
CA GLY A 189 17.65 -4.90 6.57
C GLY A 189 16.47 -5.83 6.28
N GLY A 190 16.13 -6.03 5.01
CA GLY A 190 15.07 -6.96 4.58
C GLY A 190 15.35 -8.41 4.98
N VAL A 191 16.59 -8.88 4.84
CA VAL A 191 17.00 -10.22 5.28
C VAL A 191 16.91 -10.36 6.80
N ILE A 192 17.37 -9.36 7.56
CA ILE A 192 17.28 -9.36 9.03
C ILE A 192 15.82 -9.43 9.48
N VAL A 193 14.95 -8.56 8.94
CA VAL A 193 13.52 -8.55 9.28
C VAL A 193 12.83 -9.85 8.85
N GLY A 194 13.22 -10.41 7.69
CA GLY A 194 12.74 -11.71 7.22
C GLY A 194 13.10 -12.85 8.19
N ALA A 195 14.36 -12.93 8.61
CA ALA A 195 14.85 -13.91 9.57
C ALA A 195 14.20 -13.77 10.96
N MET A 196 13.88 -12.55 11.37
CA MET A 196 13.10 -12.31 12.59
C MET A 196 11.67 -12.83 12.44
N LYS A 197 11.01 -12.60 11.30
CA LYS A 197 9.62 -13.03 11.05
C LYS A 197 9.46 -14.53 10.89
N THR A 198 10.47 -15.26 10.42
CA THR A 198 10.44 -16.74 10.39
C THR A 198 10.51 -17.35 11.79
N GLY A 199 10.71 -16.55 12.84
CA GLY A 199 10.62 -17.01 14.22
C GLY A 199 11.85 -17.78 14.69
N LEU A 200 12.98 -17.61 14.01
CA LEU A 200 14.29 -18.03 14.48
C LEU A 200 14.68 -17.32 15.79
N ILE A 201 14.07 -16.16 16.07
CA ILE A 201 14.31 -15.37 17.28
C ILE A 201 12.97 -15.18 18.01
N LYS A 202 12.80 -15.85 19.15
CA LYS A 202 11.57 -15.79 19.95
C LYS A 202 11.64 -14.60 20.90
N ASN A 203 10.92 -13.52 20.60
CA ASN A 203 10.79 -12.38 21.52
C ASN A 203 9.34 -12.24 22.02
N ARG A 204 9.17 -11.91 23.32
CA ARG A 204 7.89 -11.94 24.03
C ARG A 204 7.63 -10.57 24.65
N SER A 205 6.88 -9.70 23.98
CA SER A 205 6.52 -8.38 24.53
C SER A 205 5.17 -7.88 24.00
N ARG A 206 4.47 -7.06 24.82
CA ARG A 206 3.12 -6.53 24.56
C ARG A 206 3.05 -5.01 24.77
N SER A 207 2.32 -4.38 23.84
CA SER A 207 1.71 -3.04 23.81
C SER A 207 2.57 -1.79 24.02
N ARG A 208 2.90 -1.13 22.89
CA ARG A 208 2.65 0.31 22.59
C ARG A 208 2.64 0.52 21.07
N ILE A 209 1.47 0.35 20.43
CA ILE A 209 1.33 0.20 18.96
C ILE A 209 0.93 1.51 18.23
N ARG A 210 0.32 2.50 18.90
CA ARG A 210 -0.29 3.66 18.21
C ARG A 210 0.72 4.69 17.67
N VAL A 211 1.61 5.20 18.52
CA VAL A 211 2.60 6.22 18.12
C VAL A 211 3.48 5.74 16.95
N LEU A 212 3.83 4.44 16.97
CA LEU A 212 4.66 3.84 15.92
C LEU A 212 3.94 3.81 14.56
N LYS A 213 2.63 3.56 14.55
CA LYS A 213 1.82 3.60 13.33
C LYS A 213 1.73 5.00 12.75
N GLU A 214 1.61 6.02 13.61
CA GLU A 214 1.59 7.40 13.14
C GLU A 214 2.90 7.78 12.45
N VAL A 215 4.03 7.51 13.12
CA VAL A 215 5.38 7.73 12.56
C VAL A 215 5.59 6.92 11.28
N GLU A 216 5.11 5.67 11.20
CA GLU A 216 5.20 4.85 9.99
C GLU A 216 4.44 5.48 8.82
N THR A 217 3.22 5.96 9.04
CA THR A 217 2.44 6.61 7.97
C THR A 217 3.03 7.95 7.55
N PHE A 218 3.45 8.80 8.50
CA PHE A 218 4.09 10.07 8.18
C PHE A 218 5.41 9.85 7.42
N GLY A 219 6.23 8.91 7.88
CA GLY A 219 7.45 8.52 7.16
C GLY A 219 7.15 7.98 5.76
N GLY A 220 6.10 7.17 5.60
CA GLY A 220 5.64 6.67 4.32
C GLY A 220 5.18 7.80 3.38
N LEU A 221 4.44 8.78 3.90
CA LEU A 221 3.97 9.93 3.15
C LEU A 221 5.14 10.79 2.67
N THR A 222 6.10 11.09 3.54
CA THR A 222 7.32 11.83 3.18
C THR A 222 8.10 11.11 2.09
N VAL A 223 8.28 9.79 2.20
CA VAL A 223 8.96 8.99 1.17
C VAL A 223 8.20 9.04 -0.15
N ALA A 224 6.86 8.90 -0.13
CA ALA A 224 6.05 9.00 -1.34
C ALA A 224 6.18 10.37 -2.02
N CYS A 225 6.11 11.47 -1.27
CA CYS A 225 6.30 12.82 -1.81
C CYS A 225 7.69 13.02 -2.42
N VAL A 226 8.74 12.52 -1.74
CA VAL A 226 10.11 12.58 -2.25
C VAL A 226 10.25 11.76 -3.54
N LEU A 227 9.60 10.60 -3.66
CA LEU A 227 9.63 9.78 -4.88
C LEU A 227 8.90 10.43 -6.06
N VAL A 228 7.75 11.07 -5.81
CA VAL A 228 7.04 11.87 -6.81
C VAL A 228 7.94 13.00 -7.30
N ALA A 229 8.51 13.78 -6.36
CA ALA A 229 9.44 14.86 -6.70
C ALA A 229 10.66 14.34 -7.45
N ALA A 230 11.25 13.23 -7.03
CA ALA A 230 12.40 12.62 -7.69
C ALA A 230 12.07 12.23 -9.14
N THR A 231 10.89 11.67 -9.38
CA THR A 231 10.46 11.25 -10.71
C THR A 231 10.21 12.46 -11.61
N GLU A 232 9.41 13.42 -11.16
CA GLU A 232 9.05 14.60 -11.95
C GLU A 232 10.23 15.53 -12.21
N LEU A 233 11.09 15.76 -11.22
CA LEU A 233 12.28 16.57 -11.37
C LEU A 233 13.31 15.89 -12.29
N THR A 234 13.46 14.57 -12.22
CA THR A 234 14.35 13.85 -13.17
C THR A 234 13.85 14.00 -14.61
N ILE A 235 12.55 13.91 -14.85
CA ILE A 235 11.97 14.13 -16.19
C ILE A 235 12.24 15.56 -16.67
N LYS A 236 11.98 16.54 -15.80
CA LYS A 236 12.18 17.97 -16.09
C LYS A 236 13.65 18.30 -16.37
N TRP A 237 14.58 17.83 -15.55
CA TRP A 237 16.00 18.15 -15.65
C TRP A 237 16.66 17.51 -16.87
N ASN A 238 16.24 16.31 -17.26
CA ASN A 238 16.75 15.64 -18.46
C ASN A 238 16.06 16.12 -19.75
N LYS A 239 15.13 17.08 -19.67
CA LYS A 239 14.38 17.62 -20.82
C LYS A 239 13.78 16.51 -21.67
N ILE A 240 13.27 15.46 -21.03
CA ILE A 240 12.64 14.34 -21.73
C ILE A 240 11.39 14.89 -22.39
N SER A 241 11.39 14.84 -23.71
CA SER A 241 10.37 15.42 -24.57
C SER A 241 9.56 14.34 -25.27
N GLY A 242 8.47 14.73 -25.91
CA GLY A 242 7.55 13.82 -26.59
C GLY A 242 6.29 13.54 -25.78
N ALA A 243 5.62 12.44 -26.10
CA ALA A 243 4.31 12.09 -25.55
C ALA A 243 4.34 11.60 -24.09
N VAL A 244 5.44 11.79 -23.35
CA VAL A 244 5.56 11.36 -21.94
C VAL A 244 4.63 12.15 -21.01
N ASN A 245 4.39 13.43 -21.32
CA ASN A 245 3.48 14.30 -20.56
C ASN A 245 2.06 14.32 -21.12
N GLN A 246 1.79 13.57 -22.19
CA GLN A 246 0.48 13.48 -22.82
C GLN A 246 -0.05 12.05 -22.68
N VAL A 247 -1.35 11.91 -22.43
CA VAL A 247 -1.97 10.59 -22.40
C VAL A 247 -2.41 10.25 -23.82
N SER A 248 -1.50 9.63 -24.59
CA SER A 248 -1.73 9.36 -26.03
C SER A 248 -2.02 7.89 -26.34
N THR A 249 -1.64 6.96 -25.47
CA THR A 249 -1.77 5.51 -25.73
C THR A 249 -2.78 4.86 -24.78
N ALA A 250 -3.51 3.85 -25.28
CA ALA A 250 -4.45 3.07 -24.45
C ALA A 250 -3.74 2.42 -23.24
N ALA A 251 -2.47 2.04 -23.40
CA ALA A 251 -1.63 1.51 -22.32
C ALA A 251 -1.49 2.48 -21.14
N GLN A 252 -1.57 3.79 -21.37
CA GLN A 252 -1.53 4.80 -20.30
C GLN A 252 -2.88 5.03 -19.62
N PHE A 253 -4.01 4.72 -20.26
CA PHE A 253 -5.35 4.87 -19.68
C PHE A 253 -5.78 3.68 -18.81
N ILE A 254 -5.24 2.49 -19.09
CA ILE A 254 -5.61 1.26 -18.37
C ILE A 254 -5.23 1.34 -16.88
N PRO A 255 -3.96 1.64 -16.50
CA PRO A 255 -3.58 1.75 -15.09
C PRO A 255 -4.42 2.74 -14.29
N PRO A 256 -4.65 4.00 -14.73
CA PRO A 256 -5.38 4.96 -13.92
C PRO A 256 -6.86 4.59 -13.84
N GLY A 257 -7.45 4.02 -14.90
CA GLY A 257 -8.81 3.50 -14.86
C GLY A 257 -9.00 2.42 -13.78
N ILE A 258 -8.08 1.45 -13.71
CA ILE A 258 -8.10 0.40 -12.68
C ILE A 258 -7.93 1.01 -11.29
N VAL A 259 -6.97 1.92 -11.11
CA VAL A 259 -6.69 2.56 -9.82
C VAL A 259 -7.87 3.40 -9.34
N VAL A 260 -8.47 4.21 -10.20
CA VAL A 260 -9.65 4.99 -9.89
C VAL A 260 -10.83 4.09 -9.51
N ALA A 261 -11.06 2.98 -10.23
CA ALA A 261 -12.11 2.02 -9.88
C ALA A 261 -11.88 1.39 -8.49
N LEU A 262 -10.64 1.03 -8.16
CA LEU A 262 -10.29 0.51 -6.83
C LEU A 262 -10.49 1.56 -5.73
N ILE A 263 -10.13 2.81 -5.99
CA ILE A 263 -10.35 3.94 -5.07
C ILE A 263 -11.85 4.17 -4.85
N LEU A 264 -12.66 4.21 -5.91
CA LEU A 264 -14.10 4.40 -5.80
C LEU A 264 -14.77 3.26 -5.03
N THR A 265 -14.32 2.02 -5.24
CA THR A 265 -14.78 0.85 -4.46
C THR A 265 -14.43 1.04 -2.99
N PHE A 266 -13.19 1.41 -2.68
CA PHE A 266 -12.74 1.68 -1.32
C PHE A 266 -13.55 2.80 -0.64
N LEU A 267 -13.80 3.92 -1.34
CA LEU A 267 -14.58 5.04 -0.81
C LEU A 267 -16.07 4.66 -0.61
N SER A 268 -16.62 3.82 -1.49
CA SER A 268 -18.00 3.33 -1.36
C SER A 268 -18.16 2.43 -0.14
N ASP A 269 -17.19 1.55 0.10
CA ASP A 269 -17.17 0.67 1.27
C ASP A 269 -17.05 1.49 2.57
N LEU A 270 -16.22 2.54 2.59
CA LEU A 270 -16.12 3.46 3.73
C LEU A 270 -17.44 4.18 4.00
N LYS A 271 -18.14 4.64 2.95
CA LYS A 271 -19.44 5.31 3.08
C LYS A 271 -20.53 4.37 3.61
N ASN A 272 -20.60 3.15 3.08
CA ASN A 272 -21.64 2.18 3.45
C ASN A 272 -21.42 1.60 4.84
N GLY A 273 -20.16 1.40 5.27
CA GLY A 273 -19.83 0.95 6.62
C GLY A 273 -20.31 1.90 7.73
N SER A 274 -20.50 3.19 7.43
CA SER A 274 -21.04 4.16 8.38
C SER A 274 -22.57 4.11 8.50
N ALA A 275 -23.28 3.59 7.50
CA ALA A 275 -24.75 3.60 7.48
C ALA A 275 -25.36 2.38 8.19
N GLU A 276 -24.69 1.22 8.13
CA GLU A 276 -25.20 -0.01 8.76
C GLU A 276 -25.13 0.00 10.29
N SER A 277 -24.34 0.89 10.93
CA SER A 277 -24.32 0.96 12.40
C SER A 277 -25.47 1.77 13.01
N GLY A 278 -26.27 2.48 12.21
CA GLY A 278 -27.20 3.50 12.70
C GLY A 278 -28.70 3.18 12.63
N ASN A 279 -29.13 2.05 12.07
CA ASN A 279 -30.56 1.83 11.77
C ASN A 279 -31.14 0.52 12.33
N SER A 280 -30.79 0.20 13.58
CA SER A 280 -31.50 -0.81 14.36
C SER A 280 -32.24 -0.12 15.50
N ASP A 281 -33.28 0.66 15.18
CA ASP A 281 -34.47 0.85 16.03
C ASP A 281 -35.57 1.66 15.31
N SER A 282 -36.69 1.00 15.00
CA SER A 282 -38.05 1.42 15.40
C SER A 282 -39.15 0.69 14.59
N GLY A 283 -39.90 -0.14 15.31
CA GLY A 283 -41.37 -0.30 15.22
C GLY A 283 -42.04 -0.44 13.85
N GLY A 284 -42.50 -1.66 13.55
CA GLY A 284 -43.50 -1.93 12.52
C GLY A 284 -44.46 -3.04 12.94
N SER A 285 -45.23 -2.79 14.00
CA SER A 285 -46.40 -3.59 14.37
C SER A 285 -47.49 -3.44 13.30
N GLY A 286 -47.43 -4.28 12.27
CA GLY A 286 -48.45 -4.41 11.23
C GLY A 286 -49.32 -5.64 11.48
N THR A 287 -50.45 -5.43 12.14
CA THR A 287 -51.59 -6.34 12.19
C THR A 287 -52.14 -6.54 10.77
N GLY A 288 -51.86 -7.70 10.17
CA GLY A 288 -52.39 -8.11 8.87
C GLY A 288 -53.06 -9.47 8.99
N SER A 289 -54.33 -9.48 9.35
CA SER A 289 -55.24 -10.62 9.25
C SER A 289 -55.47 -10.98 7.78
N GLY A 290 -55.02 -12.16 7.37
CA GLY A 290 -55.23 -12.73 6.04
C GLY A 290 -55.58 -14.21 6.13
N THR A 291 -56.88 -14.48 6.26
CA THR A 291 -57.53 -15.79 6.09
C THR A 291 -57.49 -16.26 4.63
N GLY A 292 -57.15 -17.53 4.41
CA GLY A 292 -57.33 -18.24 3.13
C GLY A 292 -56.52 -19.54 3.10
N SER A 293 -57.01 -20.67 3.64
CA SER A 293 -57.88 -21.67 3.01
C SER A 293 -57.41 -22.23 1.66
N GLY A 294 -57.01 -23.52 1.63
CA GLY A 294 -57.36 -24.39 0.49
C GLY A 294 -56.31 -25.37 -0.04
N SER A 295 -56.61 -26.66 0.12
CA SER A 295 -56.28 -27.83 -0.73
C SER A 295 -54.81 -28.34 -0.75
N SER A 296 -54.45 -29.52 -0.23
CA SER A 296 -54.86 -30.92 -0.44
C SER A 296 -54.27 -31.59 -1.69
N GLY A 297 -53.44 -32.63 -1.47
CA GLY A 297 -52.94 -33.59 -2.48
C GLY A 297 -51.68 -34.29 -1.94
N VAL A 298 -51.78 -35.35 -1.11
CA VAL A 298 -52.05 -36.78 -1.41
C VAL A 298 -50.92 -37.48 -2.19
N GLY A 299 -50.29 -38.45 -1.50
CA GLY A 299 -49.67 -39.67 -2.05
C GLY A 299 -48.13 -39.71 -2.03
N SER A 300 -47.42 -40.79 -1.67
CA SER A 300 -47.74 -42.15 -1.21
C SER A 300 -46.43 -42.82 -0.71
N SER A 301 -46.51 -43.66 0.33
CA SER A 301 -45.76 -44.92 0.61
C SER A 301 -44.27 -45.07 0.21
N LEU A 302 -43.29 -45.20 1.14
CA LEU A 302 -42.76 -46.45 1.81
C LEU A 302 -41.99 -47.42 0.87
N PRO A 303 -41.10 -48.35 1.35
CA PRO A 303 -40.64 -48.65 2.72
C PRO A 303 -39.12 -49.00 2.91
N VAL A 304 -38.70 -49.04 4.19
CA VAL A 304 -37.90 -50.08 4.92
C VAL A 304 -36.51 -50.54 4.43
N GLY A 305 -35.57 -50.61 5.41
CA GLY A 305 -34.41 -51.53 5.44
C GLY A 305 -33.20 -50.92 6.18
N SER A 306 -33.18 -50.83 7.52
CA SER A 306 -32.59 -51.78 8.50
C SER A 306 -31.09 -52.14 8.35
N SER A 307 -30.42 -52.11 9.51
CA SER A 307 -29.16 -52.79 9.92
C SER A 307 -27.80 -52.17 9.56
N GLY A 308 -27.07 -51.71 10.60
CA GLY A 308 -25.60 -51.75 10.65
C GLY A 308 -25.12 -53.14 11.11
N PRO A 309 -23.95 -53.31 11.77
CA PRO A 309 -22.74 -52.48 11.85
C PRO A 309 -21.48 -53.29 11.40
N SER A 310 -20.33 -52.65 11.18
CA SER A 310 -19.00 -53.12 11.66
C SER A 310 -17.82 -52.41 11.01
N SER A 311 -16.83 -52.20 11.85
CA SER A 311 -15.45 -51.80 11.64
C SER A 311 -14.70 -52.54 10.53
N SER A 312 -13.81 -51.86 9.80
CA SER A 312 -12.35 -52.07 9.90
C SER A 312 -11.56 -51.32 8.82
N SER A 313 -10.53 -50.63 9.30
CA SER A 313 -9.22 -50.38 8.66
C SER A 313 -9.09 -50.42 7.13
N SER A 314 -8.79 -49.27 6.52
CA SER A 314 -7.68 -49.13 5.57
C SER A 314 -7.48 -47.67 5.12
N GLY A 315 -6.22 -47.31 4.90
CA GLY A 315 -5.86 -46.33 3.87
C GLY A 315 -5.78 -44.86 4.30
N TRP A 316 -4.65 -44.47 4.89
CA TRP A 316 -4.16 -43.10 4.74
C TRP A 316 -3.85 -42.85 3.26
N THR A 317 -4.76 -42.19 2.55
CA THR A 317 -4.49 -41.58 1.26
C THR A 317 -4.52 -40.07 1.42
N LYS A 318 -3.46 -39.44 0.93
CA LYS A 318 -3.20 -38.00 0.91
C LYS A 318 -4.39 -37.24 0.31
N PRO A 319 -4.84 -36.10 0.86
CA PRO A 319 -5.67 -35.22 0.07
C PRO A 319 -4.80 -34.52 -0.97
N ALA A 320 -5.18 -34.75 -2.23
CA ALA A 320 -4.70 -34.05 -3.41
C ALA A 320 -4.94 -32.54 -3.28
N MET A 321 -4.02 -31.78 -3.87
CA MET A 321 -4.17 -30.36 -4.12
C MET A 321 -5.41 -30.09 -4.99
N GLY A 322 -6.26 -29.18 -4.54
CA GLY A 322 -7.30 -28.50 -5.31
C GLY A 322 -7.74 -27.30 -4.46
N ALA A 323 -8.03 -26.10 -4.98
CA ALA A 323 -8.18 -25.65 -6.34
C ALA A 323 -7.77 -24.17 -6.40
N LEU A 324 -7.03 -23.78 -7.44
CA LEU A 324 -6.88 -22.37 -7.80
C LEU A 324 -8.22 -21.89 -8.33
N VAL A 325 -8.70 -20.80 -7.77
CA VAL A 325 -9.88 -20.05 -8.22
C VAL A 325 -9.60 -19.57 -9.64
N ALA A 326 -10.24 -20.21 -10.62
CA ALA A 326 -10.32 -19.72 -11.99
C ALA A 326 -11.36 -18.59 -12.03
N LEU A 327 -10.93 -17.40 -12.44
CA LEU A 327 -11.84 -16.31 -12.81
C LEU A 327 -12.60 -16.70 -14.08
N PRO A 328 -13.92 -16.45 -14.17
CA PRO A 328 -14.68 -16.75 -15.38
C PRO A 328 -14.30 -15.73 -16.46
N ILE A 329 -13.59 -16.20 -17.48
CA ILE A 329 -13.44 -15.51 -18.75
C ILE A 329 -14.79 -15.63 -19.46
N TYR A 330 -15.47 -14.50 -19.67
CA TYR A 330 -16.63 -14.42 -20.55
C TYR A 330 -16.20 -14.85 -21.96
N ALA A 331 -16.73 -15.99 -22.42
CA ALA A 331 -16.58 -16.44 -23.79
C ALA A 331 -17.37 -15.51 -24.71
N ALA A 332 -16.67 -14.89 -25.67
CA ALA A 332 -17.29 -14.16 -26.77
C ALA A 332 -18.05 -15.14 -27.70
N PRO A 333 -19.28 -14.82 -28.14
CA PRO A 333 -19.98 -15.65 -29.11
C PRO A 333 -19.35 -15.51 -30.50
N ALA A 334 -19.30 -16.63 -31.23
CA ALA A 334 -18.78 -16.75 -32.59
C ALA A 334 -19.51 -15.82 -33.59
N PRO A 335 -18.83 -15.32 -34.64
CA PRO A 335 -19.45 -14.45 -35.62
C PRO A 335 -20.36 -15.27 -36.56
N SER A 336 -21.65 -14.96 -36.55
CA SER A 336 -22.59 -15.37 -37.58
C SER A 336 -22.34 -14.57 -38.86
N SER A 337 -22.16 -15.29 -39.97
CA SER A 337 -22.18 -14.79 -41.34
C SER A 337 -23.48 -14.04 -41.64
N SER A 338 -23.39 -12.77 -42.01
CA SER A 338 -24.49 -12.00 -42.57
C SER A 338 -24.02 -11.23 -43.80
N ALA A 339 -24.86 -11.29 -44.82
CA ALA A 339 -24.63 -10.90 -46.20
C ALA A 339 -24.31 -9.40 -46.39
N TYR A 340 -23.42 -9.14 -47.35
CA TYR A 340 -23.23 -7.85 -47.98
C TYR A 340 -24.51 -7.41 -48.70
N ILE A 341 -25.07 -6.27 -48.31
CA ILE A 341 -25.97 -5.48 -49.16
C ILE A 341 -25.21 -4.21 -49.55
N SER A 342 -24.83 -4.15 -50.82
CA SER A 342 -24.20 -3.00 -51.45
C SER A 342 -25.18 -1.83 -51.54
N ARG A 343 -24.79 -0.66 -51.00
CA ARG A 343 -25.38 0.64 -51.35
C ARG A 343 -24.44 1.38 -52.31
N PRO A 344 -24.95 2.07 -53.34
CA PRO A 344 -24.12 2.89 -54.22
C PRO A 344 -23.71 4.21 -53.53
N PRO A 345 -22.58 4.81 -53.92
CA PRO A 345 -22.14 6.12 -53.42
C PRO A 345 -22.97 7.26 -54.02
N PRO A 346 -23.04 8.42 -53.33
CA PRO A 346 -23.74 9.60 -53.85
C PRO A 346 -22.91 10.30 -54.93
N ASP A 347 -23.62 10.77 -55.96
CA ASP A 347 -23.11 11.66 -57.00
C ASP A 347 -22.53 12.93 -56.36
N PHE A 348 -21.25 13.21 -56.66
CA PHE A 348 -20.63 14.50 -56.41
C PHE A 348 -20.61 15.29 -57.72
N ASP A 349 -21.19 16.48 -57.67
CA ASP A 349 -21.27 17.45 -58.74
C ASP A 349 -19.90 17.81 -59.32
N LYS A 350 -19.85 17.82 -60.65
CA LYS A 350 -18.73 18.26 -61.49
C LYS A 350 -18.70 19.78 -61.48
N ASP A 351 -17.67 20.38 -60.89
CA ASP A 351 -17.23 21.76 -61.23
C ASP A 351 -15.82 22.08 -60.69
N HIS A 352 -14.82 21.26 -61.03
CA HIS A 352 -13.41 21.70 -60.93
C HIS A 352 -12.57 21.09 -62.08
N PRO A 353 -11.81 21.90 -62.85
CA PRO A 353 -10.88 21.38 -63.84
C PRO A 353 -9.66 20.74 -63.16
N PRO A 354 -9.11 19.64 -63.73
CA PRO A 354 -7.97 18.95 -63.16
C PRO A 354 -6.67 19.76 -63.34
N PRO A 355 -5.70 19.65 -62.40
CA PRO A 355 -4.38 20.21 -62.57
C PRO A 355 -3.56 19.39 -63.56
N ASP A 356 -2.85 20.08 -64.46
CA ASP A 356 -1.87 19.53 -65.39
C ASP A 356 -0.75 18.78 -64.64
N PHE A 357 -0.63 17.49 -64.93
CA PHE A 357 0.44 16.61 -64.46
C PHE A 357 1.26 16.06 -65.63
N ASP A 358 1.75 16.95 -66.50
CA ASP A 358 2.77 16.62 -67.49
C ASP A 358 4.09 17.32 -67.14
N ARG A 359 4.79 16.78 -66.13
CA ARG A 359 6.22 17.02 -65.93
C ARG A 359 6.87 15.80 -65.32
N GLU A 360 7.19 14.85 -66.19
CA GLU A 360 8.03 13.69 -65.89
C GLU A 360 9.44 14.17 -65.51
N HIS A 361 9.84 13.94 -64.26
CA HIS A 361 11.23 13.87 -63.87
C HIS A 361 11.68 12.41 -63.99
N PRO A 362 12.84 12.11 -64.60
CA PRO A 362 13.34 10.75 -64.66
C PRO A 362 13.71 10.26 -63.25
N PRO A 363 13.50 8.96 -62.94
CA PRO A 363 13.85 8.38 -61.66
C PRO A 363 15.38 8.33 -61.49
N PRO A 364 15.91 8.47 -60.26
CA PRO A 364 17.30 8.20 -59.98
C PRO A 364 17.58 6.70 -60.02
N ASP A 365 18.60 6.31 -60.79
CA ASP A 365 19.17 4.95 -60.80
C ASP A 365 19.67 4.59 -59.40
N PHE A 366 19.04 3.56 -58.80
CA PHE A 366 19.51 2.89 -57.60
C PHE A 366 19.94 1.46 -57.94
N ASP A 367 21.16 1.33 -58.44
CA ASP A 367 21.91 0.07 -58.38
C ASP A 367 22.66 0.00 -57.05
N MET A 368 22.04 -0.62 -56.05
CA MET A 368 22.76 -1.18 -54.89
C MET A 368 22.05 -2.44 -54.42
N GLU A 369 22.46 -3.58 -55.00
CA GLU A 369 22.24 -4.90 -54.43
C GLU A 369 23.00 -4.98 -53.09
N HIS A 370 22.28 -4.79 -51.98
CA HIS A 370 22.73 -5.26 -50.67
C HIS A 370 22.10 -6.64 -50.39
N PRO A 371 22.89 -7.67 -50.06
CA PRO A 371 22.35 -8.96 -49.70
C PRO A 371 21.58 -8.86 -48.37
N ALA A 372 20.48 -9.61 -48.29
CA ALA A 372 19.63 -9.71 -47.11
C ALA A 372 20.45 -10.12 -45.87
N PRO A 373 20.21 -9.51 -44.69
CA PRO A 373 20.88 -9.93 -43.46
C PRO A 373 20.36 -11.31 -43.05
N ASP A 374 21.30 -12.25 -42.98
CA ASP A 374 21.10 -13.61 -42.50
C ASP A 374 20.83 -13.56 -40.99
N PHE A 375 19.58 -13.79 -40.57
CA PHE A 375 19.22 -13.87 -39.16
C PHE A 375 19.65 -15.23 -38.60
N GLY A 376 20.90 -15.29 -38.14
CA GLY A 376 21.41 -16.42 -37.37
C GLY A 376 20.62 -16.64 -36.06
N PRO A 377 20.62 -17.87 -35.52
CA PRO A 377 19.87 -18.21 -34.32
C PRO A 377 20.34 -17.38 -33.11
N PHE A 378 19.38 -16.69 -32.48
CA PHE A 378 19.57 -15.92 -31.25
C PHE A 378 20.17 -16.81 -30.16
N THR A 379 21.41 -16.52 -29.76
CA THR A 379 22.00 -17.02 -28.52
C THR A 379 21.92 -15.92 -27.46
N PRO A 380 21.34 -16.18 -26.27
CA PRO A 380 21.29 -15.18 -25.22
C PRO A 380 22.70 -14.87 -24.69
N HIS A 381 22.98 -13.58 -24.51
CA HIS A 381 24.27 -13.07 -24.05
C HIS A 381 24.60 -13.61 -22.62
N PRO A 382 25.81 -14.18 -22.38
CA PRO A 382 26.14 -14.91 -21.15
C PRO A 382 26.11 -14.07 -19.87
N ALA A 383 26.14 -12.74 -19.98
CA ALA A 383 26.07 -11.84 -18.82
C ALA A 383 24.70 -11.83 -18.11
N PHE A 384 23.60 -12.15 -18.80
CA PHE A 384 22.25 -12.16 -18.20
C PHE A 384 21.97 -13.50 -17.50
N THR A 385 22.49 -14.61 -18.02
CA THR A 385 22.35 -15.95 -17.44
C THR A 385 23.21 -16.14 -16.18
N ALA A 386 24.35 -15.43 -16.09
CA ALA A 386 25.24 -15.50 -14.94
C ALA A 386 24.65 -14.88 -13.66
N ALA A 387 23.77 -13.88 -13.78
CA ALA A 387 23.15 -13.21 -12.63
C ALA A 387 22.08 -14.07 -11.92
N ILE A 388 21.57 -15.12 -12.56
CA ILE A 388 20.45 -15.94 -12.04
C ILE A 388 20.93 -17.28 -11.43
N ARG A 389 22.22 -17.62 -11.52
CA ARG A 389 22.75 -18.88 -10.99
C ARG A 389 23.42 -18.71 -9.63
N ILE A 390 22.65 -18.38 -8.60
CA ILE A 390 23.11 -18.44 -7.20
C ILE A 390 23.08 -19.92 -6.76
N SER A 391 24.23 -20.58 -6.85
CA SER A 391 24.43 -21.93 -6.34
C SER A 391 24.67 -21.85 -4.82
N ILE A 392 23.68 -22.21 -4.02
CA ILE A 392 23.84 -22.37 -2.56
C ILE A 392 24.59 -23.68 -2.30
N ARG A 393 25.87 -23.57 -1.95
CA ARG A 393 26.69 -24.69 -1.47
C ARG A 393 26.80 -24.57 0.05
N PHE A 394 26.15 -25.48 0.78
CA PHE A 394 26.29 -25.57 2.24
C PHE A 394 27.64 -26.21 2.60
N PRO A 395 28.48 -25.61 3.47
CA PRO A 395 29.57 -26.33 4.10
C PRO A 395 29.02 -27.18 5.26
N ALA A 396 29.45 -28.44 5.29
CA ALA A 396 29.20 -29.37 6.38
C ALA A 396 29.85 -28.86 7.68
N THR A 397 29.03 -28.70 8.72
CA THR A 397 29.48 -28.42 10.09
C THR A 397 30.08 -29.67 10.71
N THR A 398 31.38 -29.63 10.97
CA THR A 398 32.08 -30.49 11.92
C THR A 398 31.64 -30.15 13.34
N GLY A 399 31.21 -31.18 14.08
CA GLY A 399 30.78 -31.05 15.46
C GLY A 399 31.96 -30.91 16.42
N THR A 400 31.77 -30.07 17.44
CA THR A 400 32.54 -30.13 18.68
C THR A 400 31.58 -30.10 19.86
N VAL A 401 31.65 -31.19 20.61
CA VAL A 401 30.99 -31.44 21.88
C VAL A 401 31.62 -30.53 22.93
N PHE A 402 30.81 -29.75 23.65
CA PHE A 402 31.22 -29.19 24.93
C PHE A 402 30.10 -29.37 25.96
N SER A 403 30.38 -30.29 26.88
CA SER A 403 29.66 -30.52 28.12
C SER A 403 30.00 -29.40 29.11
N ARG A 404 29.02 -28.81 29.79
CA ARG A 404 29.28 -28.08 31.05
C ARG A 404 28.05 -27.97 31.95
N ASP A 405 28.10 -28.82 32.96
CA ASP A 405 27.65 -28.77 34.35
C ASP A 405 26.68 -27.68 34.86
N ASN A 406 25.67 -28.21 35.55
CA ASN A 406 24.81 -27.55 36.52
C ASN A 406 25.60 -26.99 37.71
N HIS A 407 25.31 -25.74 38.08
CA HIS A 407 25.41 -25.32 39.48
C HIS A 407 24.26 -24.40 39.89
N SER A 408 23.55 -24.83 40.92
CA SER A 408 22.59 -24.07 41.73
C SER A 408 23.31 -23.19 42.76
N ALA A 409 22.81 -21.98 43.00
CA ALA A 409 22.89 -21.19 44.24
C ALA A 409 22.41 -19.77 43.92
N THR A 410 21.79 -18.93 44.76
CA THR A 410 21.21 -18.97 46.11
C THR A 410 20.48 -17.61 46.24
N ASP A 411 19.34 -17.58 46.91
CA ASP A 411 18.60 -16.38 47.28
C ASP A 411 19.40 -15.41 48.15
N LYS A 412 19.24 -14.09 47.92
CA LYS A 412 19.33 -13.04 48.95
C LYS A 412 18.37 -11.87 48.64
N PRO A 413 17.70 -11.27 49.65
CA PRO A 413 16.71 -10.23 49.46
C PRO A 413 17.33 -8.82 49.46
N TYR A 414 16.76 -7.93 48.65
CA TYR A 414 17.12 -6.51 48.58
C TYR A 414 16.36 -5.66 49.60
N HIS A 415 17.09 -4.84 50.35
CA HIS A 415 16.58 -3.81 51.25
C HIS A 415 16.14 -2.55 50.48
N HIS A 416 14.95 -2.04 50.80
CA HIS A 416 14.48 -0.72 50.38
C HIS A 416 15.12 0.38 51.26
N GLN A 417 15.78 1.35 50.62
CA GLN A 417 16.25 2.58 51.27
C GLN A 417 15.42 3.77 50.78
N ARG A 418 14.58 4.33 51.67
CA ARG A 418 13.84 5.59 51.50
C ARG A 418 14.82 6.76 51.63
N VAL A 419 14.88 7.63 50.64
CA VAL A 419 15.55 8.94 50.75
C VAL A 419 14.47 10.01 50.90
N SER A 420 14.48 10.70 52.05
CA SER A 420 13.69 11.89 52.35
C SER A 420 14.20 13.09 51.56
N ALA A 421 13.33 13.72 50.77
CA ALA A 421 13.59 15.02 50.17
C ALA A 421 13.21 16.15 51.15
N LYS A 422 14.20 16.99 51.45
CA LYS A 422 14.16 18.13 52.37
C LYS A 422 13.57 19.35 51.64
N LYS A 423 12.57 19.97 52.26
CA LYS A 423 11.85 21.16 51.80
C LYS A 423 12.66 22.41 52.14
N THR A 424 13.04 23.21 51.15
CA THR A 424 13.52 24.58 51.35
C THR A 424 12.68 25.53 50.51
N ALA A 425 12.02 26.44 51.21
CA ALA A 425 11.25 27.55 50.65
C ALA A 425 12.19 28.68 50.24
N ALA A 426 11.90 29.32 49.10
CA ALA A 426 12.36 30.66 48.81
C ALA A 426 11.24 31.44 48.09
N LYS A 427 11.02 32.64 48.61
CA LYS A 427 10.01 33.65 48.26
C LYS A 427 10.40 34.39 46.97
N GLY A 428 9.39 34.65 46.13
CA GLY A 428 9.11 35.99 45.59
C GLY A 428 9.82 36.43 44.31
N ALA A 429 9.12 36.34 43.18
CA ALA A 429 9.12 37.37 42.14
C ALA A 429 7.87 37.18 41.27
N THR A 430 6.99 38.17 41.29
CA THR A 430 5.79 38.27 40.44
C THR A 430 6.22 38.59 39.00
N ALA A 431 6.11 37.59 38.11
CA ALA A 431 6.14 37.78 36.67
C ALA A 431 4.85 37.20 36.09
N ASN A 432 4.20 37.99 35.24
CA ASN A 432 2.96 37.66 34.55
C ASN A 432 3.27 36.58 33.50
N VAL A 433 3.12 35.31 33.88
CA VAL A 433 3.39 34.14 33.04
C VAL A 433 2.06 33.65 32.46
N LYS A 434 1.91 33.81 31.14
CA LYS A 434 0.90 33.18 30.29
C LYS A 434 0.85 31.67 30.61
N PRO A 435 -0.34 31.03 30.76
CA PRO A 435 -0.41 29.65 31.23
C PRO A 435 0.35 28.72 30.28
N PRO A 436 1.13 27.75 30.79
CA PRO A 436 1.79 26.78 29.94
C PRO A 436 0.72 25.93 29.26
N CYS A 437 0.74 25.90 27.93
CA CYS A 437 0.00 24.94 27.13
C CYS A 437 0.17 23.54 27.74
N LEU A 438 -0.97 22.91 28.02
CA LEU A 438 -1.04 21.53 28.49
C LEU A 438 -0.19 20.65 27.57
N GLN A 439 0.83 20.01 28.14
CA GLN A 439 1.61 19.01 27.43
C GLN A 439 0.67 17.89 26.95
N PHE A 440 0.57 17.74 25.63
CA PHE A 440 -0.10 16.66 24.90
C PHE A 440 0.23 15.24 25.41
N GLY A 441 1.28 15.06 26.23
CA GLY A 441 1.70 13.79 26.82
C GLY A 441 0.81 13.21 27.94
N LEU A 442 -0.11 14.00 28.53
CA LEU A 442 -0.93 13.56 29.67
C LEU A 442 -2.39 13.21 29.30
N VAL A 443 -2.89 13.66 28.16
CA VAL A 443 -4.26 13.40 27.69
C VAL A 443 -4.37 12.03 27.00
N ALA A 444 -3.34 11.62 26.25
CA ALA A 444 -3.27 10.34 25.54
C ALA A 444 -3.54 9.07 26.39
N PRO A 445 -3.05 8.91 27.65
CA PRO A 445 -3.32 7.72 28.45
C PRO A 445 -4.78 7.61 28.91
N ILE A 446 -5.44 8.73 29.22
CA ILE A 446 -6.84 8.76 29.71
C ILE A 446 -7.81 8.45 28.55
N ILE A 447 -7.57 9.02 27.37
CA ILE A 447 -8.33 8.71 26.16
C ILE A 447 -8.11 7.26 25.73
N SER A 448 -6.87 6.74 25.85
CA SER A 448 -6.55 5.35 25.52
C SER A 448 -7.28 4.33 26.39
N GLU A 449 -7.46 4.59 27.69
CA GLU A 449 -8.16 3.70 28.60
C GLU A 449 -9.67 3.66 28.31
N ARG A 450 -10.29 4.82 28.10
CA ARG A 450 -11.73 4.93 27.76
C ARG A 450 -12.06 4.36 26.38
N TYR A 451 -11.20 4.58 25.38
CA TYR A 451 -11.37 4.00 24.03
C TYR A 451 -11.20 2.47 24.00
N SER A 452 -10.37 1.92 24.89
CA SER A 452 -10.18 0.46 25.01
C SER A 452 -11.40 -0.25 25.59
N ALA A 453 -12.12 0.39 26.52
CA ALA A 453 -13.39 -0.11 27.02
C ALA A 453 -14.47 -0.12 25.91
N SER A 454 -14.51 0.94 25.09
CA SER A 454 -15.42 1.05 23.95
C SER A 454 -15.14 -0.01 22.86
N THR A 455 -13.87 -0.26 22.50
CA THR A 455 -13.53 -1.26 21.47
C THR A 455 -13.78 -2.70 21.94
N VAL A 456 -13.57 -2.98 23.22
CA VAL A 456 -13.94 -4.27 23.82
C VAL A 456 -15.47 -4.41 23.86
N ALA A 457 -16.20 -3.33 24.16
CA ALA A 457 -17.66 -3.33 24.11
C ALA A 457 -18.19 -3.58 22.69
N THR A 458 -17.64 -2.95 21.65
CA THR A 458 -18.09 -3.15 20.25
C THR A 458 -17.75 -4.53 19.70
N THR A 459 -16.58 -5.08 20.01
CA THR A 459 -16.22 -6.45 19.60
C THR A 459 -17.04 -7.52 20.34
N LEU A 460 -17.35 -7.29 21.61
CA LEU A 460 -18.21 -8.17 22.41
C LEU A 460 -19.67 -8.07 21.95
N HIS A 461 -20.12 -6.87 21.56
CA HIS A 461 -21.41 -6.64 20.92
C HIS A 461 -21.51 -7.36 19.56
N GLN A 462 -20.53 -7.21 18.66
CA GLN A 462 -20.49 -7.94 17.38
C GLN A 462 -20.47 -9.46 17.57
N SER A 463 -19.75 -9.97 18.57
CA SER A 463 -19.76 -11.40 18.88
C SER A 463 -21.11 -11.86 19.41
N ALA A 464 -21.78 -11.04 20.24
CA ALA A 464 -23.10 -11.33 20.77
C ALA A 464 -24.18 -11.30 19.68
N THR A 465 -24.17 -10.31 18.78
CA THR A 465 -25.11 -10.20 17.66
C THR A 465 -24.93 -11.35 16.66
N MET A 466 -23.70 -11.74 16.36
CA MET A 466 -23.41 -12.90 15.52
C MET A 466 -23.91 -14.21 16.15
N ARG A 467 -23.70 -14.41 17.46
CA ARG A 467 -24.22 -15.59 18.17
C ARG A 467 -25.75 -15.60 18.25
N LEU A 468 -26.36 -14.43 18.39
CA LEU A 468 -27.82 -14.29 18.37
C LEU A 468 -28.39 -14.63 16.99
N ALA A 469 -27.79 -14.13 15.91
CA ALA A 469 -28.19 -14.45 14.54
C ALA A 469 -28.02 -15.96 14.25
N GLN A 470 -26.94 -16.57 14.72
CA GLN A 470 -26.71 -18.00 14.58
C GLN A 470 -27.71 -18.84 15.40
N ALA A 471 -28.03 -18.41 16.62
CA ALA A 471 -29.06 -19.04 17.44
C ALA A 471 -30.45 -18.92 16.79
N HIS A 472 -30.76 -17.77 16.21
CA HIS A 472 -32.01 -17.55 15.48
C HIS A 472 -32.11 -18.43 14.23
N ALA A 473 -31.02 -18.58 13.48
CA ALA A 473 -30.97 -19.47 12.32
C ALA A 473 -31.11 -20.96 12.72
N ASP A 474 -30.45 -21.40 13.81
CA ASP A 474 -30.58 -22.78 14.30
C ASP A 474 -31.99 -23.05 14.85
N LEU A 475 -32.56 -22.09 15.59
CA LEU A 475 -33.92 -22.19 16.10
C LEU A 475 -34.94 -22.23 14.94
N SER A 476 -34.78 -21.38 13.94
CA SER A 476 -35.63 -21.38 12.73
C SER A 476 -35.52 -22.72 12.01
N ARG A 477 -34.31 -23.26 11.82
CA ARG A 477 -34.10 -24.55 11.17
C ARG A 477 -34.73 -25.70 11.96
N ARG A 478 -34.58 -25.70 13.29
CA ARG A 478 -35.22 -26.69 14.17
C ARG A 478 -36.73 -26.56 14.12
N LEU A 479 -37.28 -25.35 14.21
CA LEU A 479 -38.72 -25.12 14.06
C LEU A 479 -39.25 -25.66 12.75
N THR A 480 -38.59 -25.39 11.61
CA THR A 480 -39.00 -25.93 10.30
C THR A 480 -38.91 -27.45 10.25
N GLN A 481 -37.85 -28.05 10.81
CA GLN A 481 -37.71 -29.51 10.87
C GLN A 481 -38.74 -30.18 11.80
N THR A 482 -39.15 -29.49 12.87
CA THR A 482 -40.06 -30.05 13.88
C THR A 482 -41.52 -29.78 13.54
N LEU A 483 -41.83 -28.70 12.81
CA LEU A 483 -43.16 -28.46 12.21
C LEU A 483 -43.54 -29.54 11.18
N VAL A 484 -42.56 -30.18 10.53
CA VAL A 484 -42.78 -31.33 9.63
C VAL A 484 -43.07 -32.63 10.41
N LYS A 485 -42.80 -32.66 11.72
CA LYS A 485 -43.06 -33.78 12.63
C LYS A 485 -43.69 -33.26 13.93
N SER A 486 -44.86 -32.62 13.83
CA SER A 486 -45.50 -31.98 14.97
C SER A 486 -46.00 -33.02 15.97
N ASP A 487 -45.29 -33.19 17.08
CA ASP A 487 -45.76 -33.93 18.26
C ASP A 487 -46.12 -32.91 19.36
N ALA A 488 -47.23 -33.13 20.08
CA ALA A 488 -47.82 -32.12 20.97
C ALA A 488 -46.86 -31.65 22.08
N ALA A 489 -45.94 -32.51 22.52
CA ALA A 489 -44.93 -32.22 23.52
C ALA A 489 -43.92 -31.14 23.07
N PHE A 490 -43.68 -30.99 21.76
CA PHE A 490 -42.77 -29.95 21.25
C PHE A 490 -43.39 -28.55 21.32
N LEU A 491 -44.69 -28.43 21.06
CA LEU A 491 -45.40 -27.15 21.14
C LEU A 491 -45.41 -26.62 22.57
N GLU A 492 -45.65 -27.50 23.56
CA GLU A 492 -45.60 -27.13 24.98
C GLU A 492 -44.18 -26.71 25.42
N SER A 493 -43.14 -27.42 24.97
CA SER A 493 -41.75 -27.04 25.22
C SER A 493 -41.37 -25.70 24.57
N THR A 494 -41.86 -25.44 23.36
CA THR A 494 -41.60 -24.20 22.62
C THR A 494 -42.33 -23.03 23.26
N GLU A 495 -43.59 -23.21 23.68
CA GLU A 495 -44.36 -22.19 24.38
C GLU A 495 -43.70 -21.82 25.72
N ALA A 496 -43.22 -22.83 26.47
CA ALA A 496 -42.46 -22.59 27.70
C ALA A 496 -41.16 -21.80 27.43
N HIS A 497 -40.48 -22.07 26.31
CA HIS A 497 -39.27 -21.34 25.92
C HIS A 497 -39.57 -19.90 25.48
N VAL A 498 -40.66 -19.67 24.72
CA VAL A 498 -41.10 -18.33 24.29
C VAL A 498 -41.56 -17.49 25.49
N ARG A 499 -42.25 -18.10 26.47
CA ARG A 499 -42.58 -17.43 27.74
C ARG A 499 -41.34 -17.05 28.55
N LYS A 500 -40.24 -17.80 28.41
CA LYS A 500 -38.96 -17.46 29.04
C LYS A 500 -38.21 -16.34 28.32
N LEU A 501 -38.35 -16.24 26.99
CA LEU A 501 -37.76 -15.18 26.17
C LEU A 501 -38.54 -13.85 26.21
N THR A 502 -39.82 -13.90 26.57
CA THR A 502 -40.67 -12.70 26.75
C THR A 502 -40.55 -12.07 28.14
N GLN A 503 -39.69 -12.62 29.01
CA GLN A 503 -39.36 -11.95 30.26
C GLN A 503 -38.68 -10.61 29.97
N PRO A 504 -39.02 -9.55 30.73
CA PRO A 504 -38.46 -8.23 30.49
C PRO A 504 -36.93 -8.27 30.74
N LEU A 505 -36.18 -7.49 29.96
CA LEU A 505 -34.70 -7.54 29.90
C LEU A 505 -34.02 -7.22 31.24
N ASP A 506 -34.70 -6.51 32.13
CA ASP A 506 -34.30 -6.24 33.51
C ASP A 506 -34.29 -7.50 34.39
N ALA A 507 -35.10 -8.51 34.06
CA ALA A 507 -35.13 -9.79 34.75
C ALA A 507 -34.01 -10.75 34.30
N VAL A 508 -33.36 -10.50 33.17
CA VAL A 508 -32.30 -11.35 32.62
C VAL A 508 -30.97 -11.02 33.29
N ARG A 509 -30.48 -11.94 34.14
CA ARG A 509 -29.16 -11.85 34.77
C ARG A 509 -28.10 -12.56 33.94
N ILE A 510 -27.04 -11.84 33.60
CA ILE A 510 -25.86 -12.39 32.93
C ILE A 510 -24.74 -12.51 33.96
N ARG A 511 -24.23 -13.72 34.12
CA ARG A 511 -23.04 -13.99 34.94
C ARG A 511 -21.81 -13.95 34.05
N SER A 512 -21.02 -12.88 34.16
CA SER A 512 -19.73 -12.79 33.50
C SER A 512 -18.64 -13.32 34.45
N GLN A 513 -17.75 -14.19 33.97
CA GLN A 513 -16.53 -14.53 34.70
C GLN A 513 -15.37 -13.75 34.10
N GLN A 514 -14.93 -12.71 34.80
CA GLN A 514 -13.73 -11.98 34.43
C GLN A 514 -12.55 -12.45 35.27
N ARG A 515 -11.42 -12.63 34.59
CA ARG A 515 -10.16 -12.91 35.26
C ARG A 515 -9.54 -11.57 35.67
N GLY A 516 -9.48 -11.33 36.98
CA GLY A 516 -8.87 -10.15 37.55
C GLY A 516 -7.38 -10.03 37.20
N ARG A 517 -6.82 -8.84 37.43
CA ARG A 517 -5.39 -8.54 37.19
C ARG A 517 -4.45 -9.42 38.03
N ASP A 518 -4.96 -9.96 39.12
CA ASP A 518 -4.35 -10.94 40.02
C ASP A 518 -4.43 -12.39 39.49
N GLY A 519 -5.08 -12.61 38.34
CA GLY A 519 -5.33 -13.94 37.79
C GLY A 519 -6.50 -14.68 38.43
N ALA A 520 -7.15 -14.10 39.43
CA ALA A 520 -8.31 -14.70 40.11
C ALA A 520 -9.56 -14.56 39.23
N LEU A 521 -10.32 -15.65 39.09
CA LEU A 521 -11.62 -15.61 38.44
C LEU A 521 -12.64 -14.98 39.39
N ARG A 522 -13.23 -13.85 38.98
CA ARG A 522 -14.34 -13.21 39.70
C ARG A 522 -15.58 -13.36 38.83
N SER A 523 -16.66 -13.88 39.43
CA SER A 523 -17.96 -13.89 38.77
C SER A 523 -18.69 -12.61 39.15
N GLU A 524 -18.96 -11.76 38.17
CA GLU A 524 -19.83 -10.59 38.33
C GLU A 524 -21.18 -10.94 37.70
N GLU A 525 -22.25 -10.75 38.45
CA GLU A 525 -23.61 -10.95 37.98
C GLU A 525 -24.21 -9.57 37.75
N SER A 526 -24.59 -9.27 36.51
CA SER A 526 -25.14 -7.98 36.11
C SER A 526 -26.45 -8.22 35.37
N THR A 527 -27.44 -7.36 35.57
CA THR A 527 -28.64 -7.39 34.74
C THR A 527 -28.32 -6.82 33.35
N VAL A 528 -29.03 -7.26 32.30
CA VAL A 528 -28.84 -6.70 30.96
C VAL A 528 -29.11 -5.19 30.95
N GLY A 529 -30.11 -4.73 31.69
CA GLY A 529 -30.42 -3.30 31.84
C GLY A 529 -29.26 -2.48 32.41
N GLU A 530 -28.57 -2.96 33.45
CA GLU A 530 -27.38 -2.30 34.01
C GLU A 530 -26.21 -2.24 33.02
N LEU A 531 -26.03 -3.29 32.21
CA LEU A 531 -24.97 -3.32 31.19
C LEU A 531 -25.25 -2.32 30.06
N VAL A 532 -26.51 -2.22 29.62
CA VAL A 532 -26.93 -1.24 28.61
C VAL A 532 -26.75 0.18 29.14
N ALA A 533 -27.23 0.48 30.35
CA ALA A 533 -27.06 1.80 30.97
C ALA A 533 -25.57 2.18 31.13
N ARG A 534 -24.71 1.23 31.51
CA ARG A 534 -23.26 1.45 31.59
C ARG A 534 -22.63 1.72 30.22
N ALA A 535 -23.09 1.03 29.18
CA ALA A 535 -22.61 1.23 27.81
C ALA A 535 -23.04 2.60 27.25
N GLU A 536 -24.28 3.02 27.49
CA GLU A 536 -24.79 4.34 27.10
C GLU A 536 -24.01 5.48 27.78
N GLU A 537 -23.70 5.33 29.08
CA GLU A 537 -22.90 6.31 29.79
C GLU A 537 -21.47 6.39 29.25
N GLN A 538 -20.85 5.24 28.94
CA GLN A 538 -19.52 5.21 28.29
C GLN A 538 -19.54 5.85 26.89
N LEU A 539 -20.64 5.70 26.14
CA LEU A 539 -20.81 6.32 24.83
C LEU A 539 -20.89 7.85 24.97
N ARG A 540 -21.67 8.37 25.93
CA ARG A 540 -21.74 9.82 26.20
C ARG A 540 -20.39 10.40 26.63
N GLU A 541 -19.65 9.70 27.50
CA GLU A 541 -18.30 10.14 27.87
C GLU A 541 -17.34 10.14 26.67
N PHE A 542 -17.48 9.16 25.77
CA PHE A 542 -16.69 9.09 24.55
C PHE A 542 -17.02 10.21 23.56
N GLU A 543 -18.30 10.47 23.31
CA GLU A 543 -18.77 11.58 22.47
C GLU A 543 -18.25 12.93 22.97
N LYS A 544 -18.31 13.16 24.29
CA LYS A 544 -17.75 14.37 24.91
C LYS A 544 -16.24 14.49 24.66
N CYS A 545 -15.49 13.40 24.84
CA CYS A 545 -14.05 13.36 24.59
C CYS A 545 -13.71 13.61 23.11
N MET A 546 -14.52 13.09 22.18
CA MET A 546 -14.34 13.34 20.75
C MET A 546 -14.61 14.80 20.41
N ALA A 547 -15.64 15.42 20.99
CA ALA A 547 -15.94 16.83 20.79
C ALA A 547 -14.79 17.74 21.28
N GLU A 548 -14.19 17.42 22.43
CA GLU A 548 -13.00 18.13 22.94
C GLU A 548 -11.81 17.98 21.99
N LEU A 549 -11.55 16.76 21.47
CA LEU A 549 -10.45 16.50 20.54
C LEU A 549 -10.67 17.21 19.18
N TRP A 550 -11.91 17.26 18.70
CA TRP A 550 -12.26 18.02 17.49
C TRP A 550 -12.05 19.51 17.65
N ALA A 551 -12.36 20.07 18.83
CA ALA A 551 -12.07 21.47 19.13
C ALA A 551 -10.56 21.76 19.18
N GLU A 552 -9.75 20.86 19.76
CA GLU A 552 -8.29 20.99 19.72
C GLU A 552 -7.73 20.91 18.30
N TRP A 553 -8.27 20.02 17.46
CA TRP A 553 -7.83 19.89 16.08
C TRP A 553 -8.18 21.12 15.23
N ALA A 554 -9.36 21.71 15.42
CA ALA A 554 -9.74 22.94 14.74
C ALA A 554 -8.82 24.12 15.07
N VAL A 555 -8.35 24.23 16.33
CA VAL A 555 -7.35 25.23 16.72
C VAL A 555 -6.00 24.97 16.04
N ALA A 556 -5.57 23.71 15.97
CA ALA A 556 -4.32 23.35 15.30
C ALA A 556 -4.36 23.61 13.78
N ASP A 557 -5.52 23.45 13.15
CA ASP A 557 -5.73 23.75 11.73
C ASP A 557 -5.58 25.26 11.45
N GLU A 558 -6.14 26.11 12.31
CA GLU A 558 -5.98 27.57 12.26
C GLU A 558 -4.51 28.00 12.45
N GLU A 559 -3.78 27.37 13.38
CA GLU A 559 -2.34 27.62 13.56
C GLU A 559 -1.50 27.20 12.34
N ILE A 560 -1.91 26.15 11.62
CA ILE A 560 -1.24 25.71 10.38
C ILE A 560 -1.52 26.71 9.25
N GLU A 561 -2.75 27.19 9.10
CA GLU A 561 -3.11 28.19 8.10
C GLU A 561 -2.32 29.49 8.31
N GLU A 562 -2.17 29.96 9.56
CA GLU A 562 -1.33 31.12 9.90
C GLU A 562 0.15 30.89 9.53
N ALA A 563 0.68 29.69 9.81
CA ALA A 563 2.06 29.34 9.47
C ALA A 563 2.30 29.23 7.95
N GLU A 564 1.29 28.77 7.20
CA GLU A 564 1.34 28.75 5.73
C GLU A 564 1.36 30.16 5.14
N GLU A 565 0.55 31.09 5.67
CA GLU A 565 0.59 32.50 5.27
C GLU A 565 1.94 33.16 5.56
N GLU A 566 2.54 32.92 6.74
CA GLU A 566 3.87 33.45 7.09
C GLU A 566 4.96 32.89 6.16
N ALA A 567 4.87 31.59 5.80
CA ALA A 567 5.80 30.97 4.87
C ALA A 567 5.69 31.56 3.45
N VAL A 568 4.49 31.91 3.00
CA VAL A 568 4.27 32.58 1.71
C VAL A 568 4.88 33.99 1.72
N ASP A 569 4.64 34.80 2.75
CA ASP A 569 5.22 36.15 2.88
C ASP A 569 6.76 36.12 2.93
N LEU A 570 7.35 35.18 3.67
CA LEU A 570 8.80 34.96 3.67
C LEU A 570 9.33 34.55 2.30
N GLY A 571 8.59 33.70 1.57
CA GLY A 571 8.91 33.32 0.20
C GLY A 571 8.92 34.50 -0.77
N GLU A 572 7.94 35.39 -0.68
CA GLU A 572 7.87 36.60 -1.50
C GLU A 572 9.02 37.58 -1.18
N LYS A 573 9.34 37.78 0.10
CA LYS A 573 10.49 38.60 0.54
C LYS A 573 11.82 38.05 0.02
N ALA A 574 12.03 36.73 0.12
CA ALA A 574 13.24 36.09 -0.40
C ALA A 574 13.36 36.24 -1.92
N LEU A 575 12.24 36.12 -2.65
CA LEU A 575 12.21 36.30 -4.10
C LEU A 575 12.50 37.76 -4.51
N ALA A 576 11.98 38.74 -3.77
CA ALA A 576 12.29 40.15 -3.98
C ALA A 576 13.78 40.44 -3.75
N LEU A 577 14.37 39.86 -2.69
CA LEU A 577 15.80 40.00 -2.39
C LEU A 577 16.67 39.38 -3.49
N MET A 578 16.34 38.18 -3.97
CA MET A 578 17.06 37.55 -5.08
C MET A 578 17.00 38.38 -6.36
N LYS A 579 15.84 38.95 -6.70
CA LYS A 579 15.71 39.87 -7.85
C LYS A 579 16.55 41.13 -7.68
N GLY A 580 16.66 41.64 -6.45
CA GLY A 580 17.57 42.75 -6.13
C GLY A 580 19.03 42.40 -6.40
N ILE A 581 19.49 41.26 -5.87
CA ILE A 581 20.85 40.75 -6.10
C ILE A 581 21.12 40.53 -7.60
N GLU A 582 20.17 39.94 -8.33
CA GLU A 582 20.33 39.73 -9.79
C GLU A 582 20.50 41.06 -10.52
N LYS A 583 19.72 42.08 -10.14
CA LYS A 583 19.79 43.41 -10.74
C LYS A 583 21.13 44.10 -10.44
N ASP A 584 21.62 43.99 -9.21
CA ASP A 584 22.90 44.56 -8.80
C ASP A 584 24.06 43.83 -9.50
N PHE A 585 24.01 42.50 -9.58
CA PHE A 585 24.99 41.70 -10.33
C PHE A 585 25.02 42.07 -11.82
N ARG A 586 23.84 42.23 -12.46
CA ARG A 586 23.78 42.70 -13.86
C ARG A 586 24.31 44.12 -14.03
N LYS A 587 24.21 44.97 -13.01
CA LYS A 587 24.65 46.37 -13.10
C LYS A 587 26.15 46.50 -12.88
N GLU A 588 26.72 45.75 -11.93
CA GLU A 588 28.14 45.86 -11.57
C GLU A 588 29.03 44.94 -12.39
N THR A 589 28.64 43.68 -12.57
CA THR A 589 29.53 42.64 -13.11
C THR A 589 29.50 42.54 -14.63
N LEU A 590 28.35 42.89 -15.23
CA LEU A 590 28.12 42.75 -16.68
C LEU A 590 28.92 43.77 -17.52
N PRO A 591 29.11 45.04 -17.11
CA PRO A 591 30.02 45.97 -17.79
C PRO A 591 31.49 45.52 -17.76
N ASP A 592 31.94 44.98 -16.62
CA ASP A 592 33.32 44.48 -16.48
C ASP A 592 33.55 43.25 -17.36
N LEU A 593 32.55 42.36 -17.45
CA LEU A 593 32.61 41.23 -18.39
C LEU A 593 32.69 41.72 -19.84
N HIS A 594 31.90 42.72 -20.22
CA HIS A 594 31.91 43.27 -21.57
C HIS A 594 33.28 43.89 -21.91
N THR A 595 33.87 44.62 -20.96
CA THR A 595 35.21 45.22 -21.13
C THR A 595 36.29 44.14 -21.22
N PHE A 596 36.18 43.08 -20.41
CA PHE A 596 37.07 41.93 -20.46
C PHE A 596 37.01 41.21 -21.81
N PHE A 597 35.81 40.95 -22.35
CA PHE A 597 35.66 40.32 -23.66
C PHE A 597 36.17 41.21 -24.80
N GLN A 598 35.96 42.53 -24.73
CA GLN A 598 36.54 43.45 -25.71
C GLN A 598 38.08 43.44 -25.69
N SER A 599 38.70 43.26 -24.53
CA SER A 599 40.17 43.16 -24.43
C SER A 599 40.78 41.89 -25.03
N ILE A 600 39.96 40.85 -25.26
CA ILE A 600 40.39 39.59 -25.89
C ILE A 600 40.33 39.69 -27.42
N ASP A 601 39.46 40.55 -27.95
CA ASP A 601 39.21 40.67 -29.40
C ASP A 601 40.08 41.75 -30.09
N GLU A 602 40.86 42.55 -29.35
CA GLU A 602 41.89 43.42 -29.95
C GLU A 602 43.22 42.64 -30.10
N PRO A 603 43.66 42.36 -31.35
CA PRO A 603 44.83 41.52 -31.64
C PRO A 603 46.20 42.17 -31.38
#